data_AF-A0A3M1TJ87-F1
#
_entry.id   AF-A0A3M1TJ87-F1
#
_cell.length_a   1.000
_cell.length_b   1.000
_cell.length_c   1.000
_cell.angle_alpha   90.00
_cell.angle_beta   90.00
_cell.angle_gamma   90.00
#
_symmetry.space_group_name_H-M   'P 1'
#
loop_
_entity.id
_entity.type
_entity.pdbx_description
1 polymer ?
#
loop_
_entity_poly.entity_id
_entity_poly.type
_entity_poly.pdbx_seq_one_letter_code
_entity_poly.pdbx_strand_id
1 'polypeptide(L)' 'ESHFSYEENGVRHEVWFSDARAVAAKAAVAKRYGCGGVAVWALGYGGPSLWDALRAELKQ' A
#
# COMPACT_ATOMS: atom_id res chain seq x y z
N GLU A 1 4.98 2.19 -6.08
CA GLU A 1 5.50 1.43 -4.92
C GLU A 1 6.67 2.18 -4.32
N SER A 2 6.95 1.93 -3.04
CA SER A 2 8.11 2.48 -2.34
C SER A 2 9.18 1.40 -2.21
N HIS A 3 10.46 1.79 -2.24
CA HIS A 3 11.56 0.84 -2.12
C HIS A 3 12.75 1.47 -1.39
N PHE A 4 13.59 0.62 -0.81
CA PHE A 4 14.90 1.00 -0.30
C PHE A 4 15.89 -0.14 -0.50
N SER A 5 17.19 0.18 -0.46
CA SER A 5 18.25 -0.83 -0.47
C SER A 5 19.19 -0.65 0.72
N TYR A 6 19.71 -1.75 1.23
CA TYR A 6 20.69 -1.77 2.32
C TYR A 6 21.69 -2.91 2.10
N GLU A 7 22.80 -2.88 2.83
CA GLU A 7 23.81 -3.95 2.81
C GLU A 7 23.86 -4.63 4.18
N GLU A 8 23.89 -5.96 4.18
CA GLU A 8 24.00 -6.78 5.39
C GLU A 8 24.88 -8.01 5.07
N ASN A 9 25.90 -8.26 5.89
CA ASN A 9 26.87 -9.36 5.69
C ASN A 9 27.50 -9.39 4.28
N GLY A 10 27.76 -8.22 3.69
CA GLY A 10 28.32 -8.08 2.34
C GLY A 10 27.33 -8.40 1.20
N VAL A 11 26.04 -8.59 1.52
CA VAL A 11 24.98 -8.82 0.54
C VAL A 11 24.13 -7.56 0.42
N ARG A 12 23.89 -7.11 -0.80
CA ARG A 12 22.98 -5.99 -1.08
C ARG A 12 21.54 -6.51 -1.15
N HIS A 13 20.68 -5.97 -0.30
CA HIS A 13 19.25 -6.24 -0.25
C HIS A 13 18.48 -5.08 -0.90
N GLU A 14 17.42 -5.42 -1.64
CA GLU A 14 16.44 -4.46 -2.13
C GLU A 14 15.05 -4.87 -1.66
N VAL A 15 14.33 -3.94 -1.04
CA VAL A 15 13.02 -4.18 -0.45
C VAL A 15 12.01 -3.28 -1.14
N TRP A 16 10.95 -3.90 -1.66
CA TRP A 16 9.79 -3.24 -2.26
C TRP A 16 8.58 -3.42 -1.35
N PHE A 17 7.85 -2.35 -1.10
CA PHE A 17 6.69 -2.37 -0.21
C PHE A 17 5.68 -1.27 -0.59
N SER A 18 4.44 -1.46 -0.14
CA SER A 18 3.38 -0.47 -0.28
C SER A 18 3.26 0.36 0.99
N ASP A 19 3.59 1.65 0.89
CA ASP A 19 3.28 2.63 1.94
C ASP A 19 1.84 3.17 1.80
N ALA A 20 1.43 4.03 2.74
CA ALA A 20 0.11 4.64 2.74
C ALA A 20 -0.21 5.42 1.45
N ARG A 21 0.79 6.04 0.80
CA ARG A 21 0.61 6.78 -0.45
C ARG A 21 0.32 5.82 -1.61
N ALA A 22 1.07 4.72 -1.67
CA ALA A 22 0.84 3.68 -2.67
C ALA A 22 -0.55 3.04 -2.52
N VAL A 23 -0.99 2.79 -1.28
CA VAL A 23 -2.34 2.29 -0.97
C VAL A 23 -3.41 3.28 -1.41
N ALA A 24 -3.27 4.56 -1.07
CA ALA A 24 -4.20 5.61 -1.45
C ALA A 24 -4.31 5.74 -2.99
N ALA A 25 -3.19 5.75 -3.70
CA ALA A 25 -3.17 5.82 -5.16
C ALA A 25 -3.92 4.64 -5.81
N LYS A 26 -3.77 3.42 -5.29
CA LYS A 26 -4.52 2.23 -5.78
C LYS A 26 -6.02 2.38 -5.53
N ALA A 27 -6.42 2.85 -4.34
CA ALA A 27 -7.82 3.10 -4.03
C ALA A 27 -8.44 4.19 -4.92
N ALA A 28 -7.70 5.28 -5.18
CA ALA A 28 -8.12 6.34 -6.10
C ALA A 28 -8.32 5.82 -7.53
N VAL A 29 -7.47 4.89 -8.00
CA VAL A 29 -7.67 4.22 -9.29
C VAL A 29 -8.96 3.40 -9.29
N ALA A 30 -9.21 2.58 -8.27
CA ALA A 30 -10.45 1.81 -8.16
C ALA A 30 -11.69 2.72 -8.21
N LYS A 31 -11.67 3.85 -7.50
CA LYS A 31 -12.72 4.88 -7.53
C LYS A 31 -12.89 5.50 -8.91
N ARG A 32 -11.79 5.88 -9.58
CA ARG A 32 -11.78 6.48 -10.93
C ARG A 32 -12.44 5.58 -11.97
N TYR A 33 -12.24 4.27 -11.86
CA TYR A 33 -12.80 3.30 -12.80
C TYR A 33 -14.17 2.75 -12.37
N GLY A 34 -14.77 3.28 -11.29
CA GLY A 34 -16.09 2.85 -10.83
C GLY A 34 -16.11 1.41 -10.29
N CYS A 35 -14.98 0.90 -9.79
CA CYS A 35 -14.94 -0.40 -9.14
C CYS A 35 -15.76 -0.36 -7.84
N GLY A 36 -16.42 -1.47 -7.48
CA GLY A 36 -17.22 -1.56 -6.25
C GLY A 36 -16.44 -1.49 -4.94
N GLY A 37 -15.09 -1.54 -4.99
CA GLY A 37 -14.22 -1.46 -3.83
C GLY A 37 -12.83 -2.02 -4.11
N VAL A 38 -12.08 -2.29 -3.03
CA VAL A 38 -10.75 -2.94 -3.06
C VAL A 38 -10.73 -4.14 -2.12
N ALA A 39 -9.92 -5.15 -2.46
CA ALA A 39 -9.64 -6.29 -1.60
C ALA A 39 -8.22 -6.19 -1.03
N VAL A 40 -8.06 -6.46 0.27
CA VAL A 40 -6.76 -6.40 0.96
C VAL A 40 -6.32 -7.81 1.28
N TRP A 41 -5.14 -8.20 0.79
CA TRP A 41 -4.47 -9.44 1.16
C TRP A 41 -3.20 -9.12 1.97
N ALA A 42 -3.04 -9.58 3.19
CA ALA A 42 -4.05 -10.20 4.07
C ALA A 42 -4.02 -9.52 5.44
N LEU A 43 -5.02 -9.83 6.27
CA LEU A 43 -5.03 -9.40 7.66
C LEU A 43 -3.76 -9.91 8.38
N GLY A 44 -3.17 -9.05 9.22
CA GLY A 44 -1.97 -9.36 10.01
C GLY A 44 -0.66 -8.78 9.47
N TYR A 45 -0.59 -8.34 8.21
CA TYR A 45 0.64 -7.80 7.60
C TYR A 45 0.69 -6.27 7.47
N GLY A 46 -0.43 -5.58 7.74
CA GLY A 46 -0.55 -4.12 7.62
C GLY A 46 -0.77 -3.42 8.97
N GLY A 47 -0.43 -2.13 9.02
CA GLY A 47 -0.67 -1.27 10.18
C GLY A 47 -1.88 -0.33 10.02
N PRO A 48 -2.19 0.50 11.05
CA PRO A 48 -3.29 1.46 11.02
C PRO A 48 -3.29 2.40 9.80
N SER A 49 -2.09 2.80 9.35
CA SER A 49 -1.91 3.71 8.21
C SER A 49 -2.47 3.19 6.88
N LEU A 50 -2.46 1.86 6.67
CA LEU A 50 -3.09 1.24 5.51
C LEU A 50 -4.60 1.45 5.54
N TRP A 51 -5.22 1.23 6.69
CA TRP A 51 -6.67 1.37 6.86
C TRP A 51 -7.11 2.83 6.83
N ASP A 52 -6.32 3.74 7.38
CA ASP A 52 -6.56 5.19 7.32
C ASP A 52 -6.52 5.70 5.88
N ALA A 53 -5.53 5.27 5.09
CA ALA A 53 -5.44 5.62 3.68
C ALA A 53 -6.65 5.12 2.88
N LEU A 54 -7.06 3.85 3.08
CA LEU A 54 -8.25 3.30 2.42
C LEU A 54 -9.52 4.05 2.81
N ARG A 55 -9.69 4.38 4.09
CA ARG A 55 -10.84 5.16 4.57
C ARG A 55 -10.87 6.57 3.99
N ALA A 56 -9.72 7.22 3.87
CA ALA A 56 -9.64 8.57 3.31
C ALA A 56 -10.07 8.59 1.84
N GLU A 57 -9.64 7.61 1.04
CA GLU A 57 -9.90 7.60 -0.41
C GLU A 57 -11.27 7.04 -0.81
N LEU A 58 -11.74 6.02 -0.09
CA LEU A 58 -12.98 5.29 -0.44
C LEU A 58 -14.22 5.80 0.29
N LYS A 59 -14.09 6.70 1.26
CA LYS A 59 -15.26 7.38 1.83
C LYS A 59 -15.97 8.20 0.74
N GLN A 60 -17.29 8.05 0.73
CA GLN A 60 -18.21 8.88 -0.04
C GLN A 60 -18.47 10.17 0.73
#